data_AF-A0A7V2HWR8-F1
#
_entry.id   AF-A0A7V2HWR8-F1
#
_cell.length_a   1.000
_cell.length_b   1.000
_cell.length_c   1.000
_cell.angle_alpha   90.00
_cell.angle_beta   90.00
_cell.angle_gamma   90.00
#
_symmetry.space_group_name_H-M   'P 1'
#
loop_
_entity.id
_entity.type
_entity.pdbx_description
1 polymer ?
#
loop_
_entity_poly.entity_id
_entity_poly.type
_entity_poly.pdbx_seq_one_letter_code
_entity_poly.pdbx_strand_id
1 'polypeptide(L)' 'MRDKARRVKLYSCALELIKENKTTKPEQIFESKREKIYRFAGIWADERKFSVQIRHDLKTGNRYFTSVFPE' A
#
# COMPACT_ATOMS: atom_id res chain seq x y z
N MET A 1 -4.95 19.96 9.56
CA MET A 1 -4.68 20.11 8.10
C MET A 1 -3.39 19.40 7.63
N ARG A 2 -2.30 19.38 8.42
CA ARG A 2 -0.99 18.78 8.02
C ARG A 2 -1.05 17.33 7.53
N ASP A 3 -1.84 16.46 8.18
CA ASP A 3 -1.91 15.04 7.80
C ASP A 3 -2.67 14.76 6.50
N LYS A 4 -3.65 15.60 6.15
CA LYS A 4 -4.40 15.44 4.89
C LYS A 4 -3.48 15.72 3.70
N ALA A 5 -2.69 16.81 3.75
CA ALA A 5 -1.74 17.15 2.70
C ALA A 5 -0.67 16.06 2.51
N ARG A 6 -0.19 15.45 3.61
CA ARG A 6 0.80 14.37 3.53
C ARG A 6 0.23 13.09 2.96
N ARG A 7 -1.01 12.72 3.34
CA ARG A 7 -1.71 11.56 2.76
C ARG A 7 -1.99 11.71 1.28
N VAL A 8 -2.32 12.91 0.80
CA VAL A 8 -2.51 13.17 -0.64
C VAL A 8 -1.21 12.96 -1.43
N LYS A 9 -0.07 13.48 -0.93
CA LYS A 9 1.23 13.25 -1.57
C LYS A 9 1.61 11.76 -1.59
N LEU A 10 1.42 11.07 -0.47
CA LEU A 10 1.69 9.63 -0.35
C LEU A 10 0.75 8.78 -1.23
N TYR A 11 -0.47 9.23 -1.47
CA TYR A 11 -1.42 8.52 -2.32
C TYR A 11 -0.93 8.44 -3.77
N SER A 12 -0.38 9.52 -4.31
CA SER A 12 0.25 9.51 -5.64
C SER A 12 1.43 8.54 -5.69
N CYS A 13 2.32 8.57 -4.68
CA CYS A 13 3.44 7.63 -4.57
C CYS A 13 2.96 6.17 -4.44
N ALA A 14 1.85 5.93 -3.74
CA ALA A 14 1.28 4.60 -3.59
C ALA A 14 0.75 4.04 -4.92
N LEU A 15 0.08 4.87 -5.74
CA LEU A 15 -0.39 4.46 -7.06
C LEU A 15 0.80 4.12 -8.00
N GLU A 16 1.83 4.95 -7.97
CA GLU A 16 3.07 4.70 -8.73
C GLU A 16 3.74 3.41 -8.28
N LEU A 17 3.91 3.22 -6.97
CA LEU A 17 4.46 1.99 -6.41
C LEU A 17 3.64 0.77 -6.87
N ILE A 18 2.32 0.80 -6.78
CA ILE A 18 1.48 -0.33 -7.21
C ILE A 18 1.62 -0.62 -8.70
N LYS A 19 1.75 0.41 -9.53
CA LYS A 19 1.85 0.27 -10.99
C LYS A 19 3.21 -0.24 -11.45
N GLU A 20 4.29 0.30 -10.87
CA GLU A 20 5.66 0.02 -11.29
C GLU A 20 6.30 -1.13 -10.52
N ASN A 21 5.76 -1.50 -9.35
CA ASN A 21 6.28 -2.59 -8.54
C ASN A 21 5.92 -3.97 -9.12
N LYS A 22 6.62 -4.33 -10.20
CA LYS A 22 6.54 -5.63 -10.87
C LYS A 22 7.49 -6.67 -10.29
N THR A 23 8.46 -6.25 -9.47
CA THR A 23 9.59 -7.07 -9.03
C THR A 23 9.67 -7.28 -7.52
N THR A 24 9.24 -6.32 -6.69
CA THR A 24 9.27 -6.49 -5.23
C THR A 24 8.00 -7.16 -4.75
N LYS A 25 8.13 -8.36 -4.17
CA LYS A 25 6.98 -9.05 -3.58
C LYS A 25 6.49 -8.27 -2.35
N PRO A 26 5.17 -8.00 -2.24
CA PRO A 26 4.64 -7.45 -1.01
C PRO A 26 4.78 -8.44 0.13
N GLU A 27 4.86 -7.90 1.35
CA GLU A 27 4.74 -8.68 2.57
C GLU A 27 3.25 -8.99 2.81
N GLN A 28 2.91 -10.24 3.12
CA GLN A 28 1.56 -10.59 3.55
C GLN A 28 1.46 -10.43 5.07
N ILE A 29 0.72 -9.43 5.53
CA ILE A 29 0.64 -9.09 6.97
C ILE A 29 -0.58 -9.71 7.67
N PHE A 30 -1.58 -10.14 6.91
CA PHE A 30 -2.78 -10.78 7.44
C PHE A 30 -3.39 -11.73 6.42
N GLU A 31 -3.94 -12.84 6.91
CA GLU A 31 -4.71 -13.79 6.11
C GLU A 31 -5.88 -14.35 6.92
N SER A 32 -7.04 -14.41 6.28
CA SER A 32 -8.23 -15.09 6.74
C SER A 32 -8.85 -15.90 5.61
N LYS A 33 -9.91 -16.64 5.90
CA LYS A 33 -10.70 -17.37 4.88
C LYS A 33 -11.35 -16.45 3.84
N ARG A 34 -11.48 -15.14 4.11
CA ARG A 34 -12.20 -14.19 3.26
C ARG A 34 -11.30 -13.15 2.61
N GLU A 35 -10.16 -12.84 3.22
CA GLU A 35 -9.29 -11.78 2.74
C GLU A 35 -7.84 -11.98 3.14
N LYS A 36 -6.95 -11.40 2.33
CA LYS A 36 -5.52 -11.25 2.61
C LYS A 36 -5.19 -9.76 2.62
N ILE A 37 -4.29 -9.34 3.50
CA ILE A 37 -3.76 -7.98 3.47
C ILE A 37 -2.28 -8.04 3.13
N TYR A 38 -1.93 -7.29 2.11
CA TYR A 38 -0.57 -7.12 1.63
C TYR A 38 -0.06 -5.73 2.01
N ARG A 39 1.21 -5.66 2.38
CA ARG A 39 1.95 -4.44 2.64
C ARG A 39 3.08 -4.30 1.63
N PHE A 40 3.12 -3.15 1.00
CA PHE A 40 4.18 -2.75 0.08
C PHE A 40 4.99 -1.65 0.75
N ALA A 41 6.29 -1.89 0.92
CA ALA A 41 7.21 -0.85 1.32
C ALA A 41 7.64 -0.05 0.08
N GLY A 42 7.53 1.27 0.17
CA GLY A 42 8.03 2.21 -0.81
C GLY A 42 9.02 3.18 -0.16
N ILE A 43 9.84 3.81 -0.99
CA ILE A 43 10.72 4.90 -0.57
C ILE A 43 10.22 6.16 -1.26
N TRP A 44 9.95 7.20 -0.49
CA TRP A 44 9.66 8.55 -0.97
C TRP A 44 10.86 9.46 -0.68
N ALA A 45 10.89 10.62 -1.32
CA ALA A 45 11.96 11.62 -1.28
C ALA A 45 12.64 11.73 0.10
N ASP A 46 13.96 11.91 0.07
CA ASP A 46 14.85 11.93 1.24
C ASP A 46 14.93 10.58 1.99
N GLU A 47 14.90 9.46 1.26
CA GLU A 47 15.02 8.08 1.80
C GLU A 47 13.93 7.69 2.81
N ARG A 48 12.85 8.48 2.90
CA ARG A 48 11.76 8.23 3.84
C ARG A 48 10.91 7.08 3.36
N LYS A 49 10.79 6.06 4.19
CA LYS A 49 9.96 4.90 3.89
C LYS A 49 8.49 5.22 4.10
N PHE A 50 7.65 4.61 3.27
CA PHE A 50 6.22 4.61 3.45
C PHE A 50 5.69 3.23 3.13
N SER A 51 4.59 2.88 3.78
CA SER A 51 3.94 1.60 3.62
C SER A 51 2.57 1.80 2.98
N VAL A 52 2.24 0.96 2.01
CA VAL A 52 0.94 0.89 1.34
C VAL A 52 0.31 -0.44 1.66
N GLN A 53 -0.96 -0.42 2.06
CA GLN A 53 -1.74 -1.63 2.30
C GLN A 53 -2.79 -1.85 1.22
N ILE A 54 -2.90 -3.10 0.80
CA ILE A 54 -3.91 -3.57 -0.16
C ILE A 54 -4.59 -4.79 0.43
N ARG A 55 -5.92 -4.75 0.48
CA ARG A 55 -6.77 -5.86 0.88
C ARG A 55 -7.23 -6.62 -0.35
N HIS A 56 -6.98 -7.91 -0.38
CA HIS A 56 -7.44 -8.82 -1.41
C HIS A 56 -8.62 -9.62 -0.86
N ASP A 57 -9.81 -9.39 -1.41
CA ASP A 57 -11.00 -10.15 -1.09
C ASP A 57 -10.97 -11.47 -1.88
N LEU A 58 -10.87 -12.59 -1.16
CA LEU A 58 -10.71 -13.92 -1.75
C LEU A 58 -12.02 -14.46 -2.34
N LYS A 59 -13.17 -13.91 -1.95
CA LYS A 59 -14.47 -14.32 -2.48
C LYS A 59 -14.71 -13.74 -3.87
N THR A 60 -14.34 -12.48 -4.06
CA THR A 60 -14.57 -11.74 -5.31
C THR A 60 -13.32 -11.67 -6.20
N GLY A 61 -12.13 -11.94 -5.65
CA GLY A 61 -10.85 -11.77 -6.34
C GLY A 61 -10.40 -10.30 -6.43
N ASN A 62 -11.21 -9.36 -5.92
CA ASN A 62 -10.94 -7.93 -6.03
C ASN A 62 -9.87 -7.48 -5.03
N ARG A 63 -9.06 -6.51 -5.45
CA ARG A 63 -8.04 -5.87 -4.62
C ARG A 63 -8.45 -4.43 -4.35
N TYR A 64 -8.38 -4.03 -3.08
CA TYR A 64 -8.79 -2.71 -2.61
C TYR A 64 -7.60 -2.03 -1.93
N PHE A 65 -7.27 -0.82 -2.38
CA PHE A 65 -6.38 0.06 -1.64
C PHE A 65 -7.01 0.38 -0.29
N THR A 66 -6.31 0.08 0.81
CA THR A 66 -6.82 0.34 2.16
C THR A 66 -6.19 1.56 2.79
N SER A 67 -4.85 1.62 2.84
CA SER A 67 -4.18 2.71 3.53
C SER A 67 -2.79 2.99 2.95
N VAL A 68 -2.34 4.23 3.14
CA VAL A 68 -0.94 4.63 2.97
C VAL A 68 -0.53 5.48 4.16
N PHE A 69 0.64 5.18 4.72
CA PHE A 69 1.19 5.86 5.88
C PHE A 69 2.72 5.85 5.80
N PRO A 70 3.41 6.86 6.37
CA PRO A 70 4.87 6.78 6.50
C PRO A 70 5.27 5.63 7.43
N GLU A 71 6.53 5.21 7.36
CA GLU A 71 7.18 4.51 8.48
C GLU A 71 7.85 5.49 9.45
#